data_AF-A0A0H2N0Q7-F1
#
_entry.id   AF-A0A0H2N0Q7-F1
#
_cell.length_a   1.000
_cell.length_b   1.000
_cell.length_c   1.000
_cell.angle_alpha   90.00
_cell.angle_beta   90.00
_cell.angle_gamma   90.00
#
_symmetry.space_group_name_H-M   'P 1'
#
loop_
_entity.id
_entity.type
_entity.pdbx_description
1 polymer ?
#
loop_
_entity_poly.entity_id
_entity_poly.type
_entity_poly.pdbx_seq_one_letter_code
_entity_poly.pdbx_strand_id
1 'polypeptide(L)'
;MVSSLKIFTSIALCLSLLSGCFDAGGATSANYSDDIDAVRDYVADGQSNDDLIGELAGRHGKVTWLAGPWDDKQSDQLILVSASIRKKLDNADRELTLLYRYDRTSHDVVLDKVLLDGQVQSVVGGAVAMLAMKLE
;
A
#
# COMPACT_ATOMS: atom_id res chain seq x y z
N MET A 1 31.78 48.17 -18.67
CA MET A 1 32.76 47.14 -18.23
C MET A 1 32.32 46.61 -16.89
N VAL A 2 32.36 45.29 -16.76
CA VAL A 2 31.76 44.39 -15.75
C VAL A 2 32.53 44.56 -14.42
N SER A 3 31.93 44.51 -13.23
CA SER A 3 31.77 43.22 -12.53
C SER A 3 30.88 43.28 -11.29
N SER A 4 29.69 42.68 -11.43
CA SER A 4 28.72 42.36 -10.37
C SER A 4 28.98 40.94 -9.82
N LEU A 5 30.21 40.67 -9.36
CA LEU A 5 30.67 39.32 -9.07
C LEU A 5 30.91 39.08 -7.56
N LYS A 6 29.91 39.30 -6.71
CA LYS A 6 29.98 38.94 -5.26
C LYS A 6 28.66 38.49 -4.62
N ILE A 7 27.72 37.91 -5.37
CA ILE A 7 26.44 37.40 -4.80
C ILE A 7 26.24 35.89 -5.05
N PHE A 8 27.09 35.24 -5.85
CA PHE A 8 26.85 33.86 -6.28
C PHE A 8 27.49 32.75 -5.42
N THR A 9 28.15 33.08 -4.31
CA THR A 9 28.95 32.10 -3.56
C THR A 9 28.24 31.33 -2.45
N SER A 10 26.96 31.59 -2.17
CA SER A 10 26.23 30.90 -1.08
C SER A 10 25.16 29.89 -1.50
N ILE A 11 24.91 29.71 -2.80
CA ILE A 11 23.83 28.80 -3.28
C ILE A 11 24.39 27.44 -3.78
N ALA A 12 25.70 27.32 -3.96
CA ALA A 12 26.32 26.14 -4.57
C ALA A 12 26.84 25.09 -3.58
N LEU A 13 26.49 25.14 -2.28
CA LEU A 13 27.00 24.20 -1.26
C LEU A 13 25.96 23.29 -0.60
N CYS A 14 24.67 23.41 -0.94
CA CYS A 14 23.61 22.59 -0.33
C CYS A 14 23.08 21.44 -1.22
N LEU A 15 23.61 21.26 -2.43
CA LEU A 15 23.03 20.35 -3.43
C LEU A 15 23.81 19.04 -3.68
N SER A 16 24.86 18.72 -2.92
CA SER A 16 25.74 17.58 -3.24
C SER A 16 25.90 16.51 -2.14
N LEU A 17 25.10 16.52 -1.07
CA LEU A 17 25.20 15.49 0.00
C LEU A 17 23.90 14.77 0.36
N LEU A 18 22.83 14.90 -0.45
CA LEU A 18 21.63 14.06 -0.36
C LEU A 18 21.61 12.94 -1.43
N SER A 19 22.79 12.39 -1.75
CA SER A 19 22.93 11.09 -2.41
C SER A 19 23.53 10.09 -1.43
N GLY A 20 22.86 9.93 -0.29
CA GLY A 20 22.95 8.72 0.53
C GLY A 20 21.79 7.83 0.12
N CYS A 21 22.10 6.74 -0.56
CA CYS A 21 21.15 5.78 -1.10
C CYS A 21 20.14 5.35 -0.02
N PHE A 22 18.87 5.75 -0.18
CA PHE A 22 17.76 4.98 0.35
C PHE A 22 17.71 3.71 -0.49
N ASP A 23 18.41 2.68 -0.03
CA ASP A 23 18.22 1.30 -0.45
C ASP A 23 16.89 0.81 0.13
N ALA A 24 15.80 1.40 -0.39
CA ALA A 24 14.43 1.03 -0.10
C ALA A 24 14.00 0.02 -1.17
N GLY A 25 14.27 -1.26 -0.94
CA GLY A 25 13.72 -2.31 -1.79
C GLY A 25 14.58 -3.55 -1.86
N GLY A 26 14.48 -4.43 -0.87
CA GLY A 26 15.06 -5.76 -1.02
C GLY A 26 14.89 -6.74 0.13
N ALA A 27 14.68 -6.27 1.37
CA ALA A 27 14.79 -7.14 2.54
C ALA A 27 13.52 -7.23 3.42
N THR A 28 12.36 -6.76 2.95
CA THR A 28 11.13 -6.81 3.77
C THR A 28 10.14 -7.89 3.37
N SER A 29 10.10 -8.36 2.11
CA SER A 29 9.07 -9.33 1.70
C SER A 29 9.28 -10.74 2.27
N ALA A 30 10.53 -11.19 2.45
CA ALA A 30 10.80 -12.54 2.98
C ALA A 30 10.32 -12.68 4.44
N ASN A 31 10.53 -11.65 5.27
CA ASN A 31 10.22 -11.69 6.70
C ASN A 31 8.73 -11.58 7.03
N TYR A 32 7.89 -11.17 6.08
CA TYR A 32 6.44 -11.02 6.27
C TYR A 32 5.62 -11.91 5.32
N SER A 33 6.27 -12.87 4.65
CA SER A 33 5.59 -13.76 3.70
C SER A 33 4.48 -14.58 4.38
N ASP A 34 4.78 -15.18 5.54
CA ASP A 34 3.79 -15.92 6.33
C ASP A 34 2.60 -15.05 6.77
N ASP A 35 2.83 -13.77 7.08
CA ASP A 35 1.74 -12.85 7.46
C ASP A 35 0.87 -12.47 6.26
N ILE A 36 1.47 -12.28 5.09
CA ILE A 36 0.73 -12.04 3.84
C ILE A 36 -0.13 -13.26 3.53
N ASP A 37 0.43 -14.46 3.63
CA ASP A 37 -0.32 -15.70 3.35
C ASP A 37 -1.44 -15.91 4.37
N ALA A 38 -1.21 -15.65 5.65
CA ALA A 38 -2.26 -15.69 6.67
C ALA A 38 -3.42 -14.72 6.36
N VAL A 39 -3.11 -13.50 5.91
CA VAL A 39 -4.14 -12.53 5.51
C VAL A 39 -4.84 -12.95 4.23
N ARG A 40 -4.13 -13.49 3.23
CA ARG A 40 -4.70 -13.97 1.96
C ARG A 40 -5.69 -15.11 2.18
N ASP A 41 -5.31 -16.08 3.01
CA ASP A 41 -6.10 -17.29 3.27
C ASP A 41 -7.24 -17.05 4.28
N TYR A 42 -7.25 -15.91 4.98
CA TYR A 42 -8.30 -15.58 5.93
C TYR A 42 -9.67 -15.51 5.25
N VAL A 43 -10.64 -16.22 5.82
CA VAL A 43 -12.01 -16.32 5.31
C VAL A 43 -12.96 -15.51 6.18
N ALA A 44 -13.60 -14.51 5.57
CA ALA A 44 -14.69 -13.75 6.17
C ALA A 44 -15.96 -13.94 5.32
N ASP A 45 -17.10 -14.14 5.98
CA ASP A 45 -18.41 -14.31 5.30
C ASP A 45 -18.42 -15.35 4.16
N GLY A 46 -17.58 -16.39 4.28
CA GLY A 46 -17.49 -17.49 3.30
C GLY A 46 -16.59 -17.23 2.09
N GLN A 47 -15.87 -16.10 2.05
CA GLN A 47 -14.93 -15.76 0.98
C GLN A 47 -13.53 -15.50 1.56
N SER A 48 -12.48 -16.02 0.91
CA SER A 48 -11.10 -15.67 1.28
C SER A 48 -10.75 -14.26 0.81
N ASN A 49 -9.80 -13.60 1.48
CA ASN A 49 -9.31 -12.31 1.00
C ASN A 49 -8.65 -12.44 -0.37
N ASP A 50 -7.93 -13.53 -0.67
CA ASP A 50 -7.33 -13.75 -1.99
C ASP A 50 -8.39 -13.83 -3.10
N ASP A 51 -9.50 -14.55 -2.85
CA ASP A 51 -10.63 -14.64 -3.79
C ASP A 51 -11.28 -13.26 -4.00
N LEU A 52 -11.55 -12.52 -2.93
CA LEU A 52 -12.11 -11.16 -3.01
C LEU A 52 -11.20 -10.24 -3.84
N ILE A 53 -9.91 -10.22 -3.52
CA ILE A 53 -8.93 -9.38 -4.23
C ILE A 53 -8.84 -9.79 -5.70
N GLY A 54 -8.88 -11.09 -6.00
CA GLY A 54 -8.94 -11.63 -7.36
C GLY A 54 -10.18 -11.17 -8.12
N GLU A 55 -11.36 -11.22 -7.49
CA GLU A 55 -12.62 -10.73 -8.07
C GLU A 55 -12.57 -9.22 -8.36
N LEU A 56 -12.04 -8.42 -7.43
CA LEU A 56 -11.91 -6.97 -7.59
C LEU A 56 -10.90 -6.59 -8.68
N ALA A 57 -9.81 -7.36 -8.80
CA ALA A 57 -8.82 -7.18 -9.86
C ALA A 57 -9.40 -7.53 -11.24
N GLY A 58 -10.21 -8.60 -11.31
CA GLY A 58 -10.70 -9.13 -12.58
C GLY A 58 -9.56 -9.58 -13.50
N ARG A 59 -9.87 -9.75 -14.79
CA ARG A 59 -8.91 -10.31 -15.76
C ARG A 59 -7.68 -9.42 -16.02
N HIS A 60 -7.86 -8.11 -15.91
CA HIS A 60 -6.85 -7.11 -16.33
C HIS A 60 -6.23 -6.34 -15.17
N GLY A 61 -6.62 -6.63 -13.93
CA GLY A 61 -6.06 -6.00 -12.76
C GLY A 61 -4.71 -6.58 -12.36
N LYS A 62 -3.83 -5.70 -11.90
CA LYS A 62 -2.57 -6.09 -11.26
C LYS A 62 -2.74 -6.01 -9.75
N VAL A 63 -2.48 -7.11 -9.06
CA VAL A 63 -2.48 -7.19 -7.60
C VAL A 63 -1.05 -7.10 -7.07
N THR A 64 -0.85 -6.36 -5.99
CA THR A 64 0.41 -6.29 -5.25
C THR A 64 0.12 -6.43 -3.76
N TRP A 65 0.82 -7.35 -3.10
CA TRP A 65 0.76 -7.55 -1.66
C TRP A 65 2.03 -7.03 -1.01
N LEU A 66 1.89 -6.26 0.06
CA LEU A 66 3.00 -5.80 0.89
C LEU A 66 2.63 -5.95 2.35
N ALA A 67 3.64 -6.08 3.21
CA ALA A 67 3.45 -6.15 4.64
C ALA A 67 4.57 -5.42 5.38
N GLY A 68 4.25 -4.98 6.59
CA GLY A 68 5.17 -4.29 7.49
C GLY A 68 4.55 -4.08 8.87
N PRO A 69 5.28 -3.45 9.79
CA PRO A 69 4.75 -3.14 11.12
C PRO A 69 3.51 -2.24 11.01
N TRP A 70 2.53 -2.46 11.89
CA TRP A 70 1.30 -1.66 11.92
C TRP A 70 1.55 -0.18 12.28
N ASP A 71 2.45 0.05 13.24
CA ASP A 71 2.86 1.37 13.72
C ASP A 71 4.29 1.23 14.29
N ASP A 72 5.14 2.23 14.07
CA ASP A 72 6.51 2.31 14.58
C ASP A 72 6.59 2.25 16.12
N LYS A 73 5.46 2.51 16.80
CA LYS A 73 5.34 2.52 18.26
C LYS A 73 4.66 1.28 18.85
N GLN A 74 4.05 0.42 18.02
CA GLN A 74 3.34 -0.76 18.50
C GLN A 74 4.23 -2.00 18.50
N SER A 75 3.76 -3.05 19.19
CA SER A 75 4.44 -4.34 19.26
C SER A 75 4.50 -5.00 17.89
N ASP A 76 5.62 -5.70 17.60
CA ASP A 76 5.87 -6.56 16.42
C ASP A 76 4.81 -7.67 16.18
N GLN A 77 3.78 -7.73 17.03
CA GLN A 77 2.63 -8.63 16.91
C GLN A 77 1.56 -8.11 15.96
N LEU A 78 1.45 -6.79 15.76
CA LEU A 78 0.48 -6.20 14.85
C LEU A 78 1.14 -5.82 13.53
N ILE A 79 0.68 -6.46 12.46
CA ILE A 79 1.21 -6.33 11.10
C ILE A 79 0.18 -5.62 10.24
N LEU A 80 0.63 -4.61 9.49
CA LEU A 80 -0.13 -4.02 8.40
C LEU A 80 0.15 -4.83 7.15
N VAL A 81 -0.89 -5.40 6.55
CA VAL A 81 -0.84 -6.05 5.24
C VAL A 81 -1.68 -5.25 4.27
N SER A 82 -1.11 -4.87 3.14
CA SER A 82 -1.82 -4.15 2.09
C SER A 82 -1.99 -4.99 0.83
N ALA A 83 -3.20 -4.96 0.27
CA ALA A 83 -3.53 -5.51 -1.03
C ALA A 83 -3.91 -4.37 -1.96
N SER A 84 -3.02 -4.04 -2.90
CA SER A 84 -3.23 -2.97 -3.89
C SER A 84 -3.62 -3.58 -5.23
N ILE A 85 -4.75 -3.14 -5.76
CA ILE A 85 -5.31 -3.54 -7.05
C ILE A 85 -5.23 -2.34 -7.98
N ARG A 86 -4.47 -2.47 -9.06
CA ARG A 86 -4.37 -1.45 -10.11
C ARG A 86 -5.02 -1.95 -11.38
N LYS A 87 -6.01 -1.22 -11.90
CA LYS A 87 -6.62 -1.52 -13.19
C LYS A 87 -7.15 -0.27 -13.86
N LYS A 88 -7.49 -0.38 -15.14
CA LYS A 88 -8.23 0.67 -15.86
C LYS A 88 -9.71 0.54 -15.55
N LEU A 89 -10.32 1.66 -15.19
CA LEU A 89 -11.77 1.85 -15.05
C LEU A 89 -12.15 3.09 -15.85
N ASP A 90 -13.14 3.00 -16.74
CA ASP A 90 -13.59 4.14 -17.57
C ASP A 90 -12.44 4.88 -18.30
N ASN A 91 -11.44 4.15 -18.80
CA ASN A 91 -10.20 4.65 -19.41
C ASN A 91 -9.24 5.43 -18.47
N ALA A 92 -9.47 5.42 -17.16
CA ALA A 92 -8.54 5.96 -16.17
C ALA A 92 -7.86 4.83 -15.39
N ASP A 93 -6.56 4.97 -15.12
CA ASP A 93 -5.88 4.06 -14.19
C ASP A 93 -6.36 4.37 -12.76
N ARG A 94 -6.84 3.34 -12.07
CA ARG A 94 -7.34 3.41 -10.70
C ARG A 94 -6.59 2.44 -9.81
N GLU A 95 -6.37 2.85 -8.57
CA GLU A 95 -5.77 2.01 -7.54
C GLU A 95 -6.70 1.90 -6.34
N LEU A 96 -7.17 0.69 -6.07
CA LEU A 96 -7.87 0.34 -4.84
C LEU A 96 -6.89 -0.39 -3.92
N THR A 97 -6.70 0.11 -2.70
CA THR A 97 -5.86 -0.55 -1.69
C THR A 97 -6.68 -0.91 -0.47
N LEU A 98 -6.70 -2.20 -0.12
CA LEU A 98 -7.27 -2.70 1.12
C LEU A 98 -6.14 -2.85 2.15
N LEU A 99 -6.29 -2.23 3.31
CA LEU A 99 -5.34 -2.29 4.41
C LEU A 99 -5.90 -3.16 5.52
N TYR A 100 -5.26 -4.29 5.74
CA TYR A 100 -5.58 -5.25 6.78
C TYR A 100 -4.65 -5.07 7.97
N ARG A 101 -5.23 -5.15 9.17
CA ARG A 101 -4.49 -5.33 10.41
C ARG A 101 -4.53 -6.81 10.77
N TYR A 102 -3.37 -7.42 10.86
CA TYR A 102 -3.19 -8.81 11.30
C TYR A 102 -2.56 -8.84 12.68
N ASP A 103 -3.18 -9.55 13.62
CA ASP A 103 -2.64 -9.83 14.95
C ASP A 103 -2.06 -11.24 14.99
N ARG A 104 -0.73 -11.34 15.05
CA ARG A 104 0.00 -12.63 15.11
C ARG A 104 -0.32 -13.47 16.34
N THR A 105 -0.78 -12.86 17.43
CA THR A 105 -1.09 -13.58 18.67
C THR A 105 -2.46 -14.24 18.58
N SER A 106 -3.47 -13.48 18.18
CA SER A 106 -4.85 -13.96 18.09
C SER A 106 -5.18 -14.60 16.73
N HIS A 107 -4.35 -14.39 15.73
CA HIS A 107 -4.58 -14.70 14.32
C HIS A 107 -5.82 -13.98 13.73
N ASP A 108 -6.23 -12.87 14.34
CA ASP A 108 -7.36 -12.06 13.87
C ASP A 108 -6.93 -11.16 12.72
N VAL A 109 -7.79 -11.05 11.70
CA VAL A 109 -7.58 -10.23 10.50
C VAL A 109 -8.76 -9.26 10.37
N VAL A 110 -8.44 -7.97 10.41
CA VAL A 110 -9.44 -6.90 10.30
C VAL A 110 -9.11 -6.00 9.11
N LEU A 111 -10.08 -5.76 8.23
CA LEU A 111 -9.97 -4.70 7.23
C LEU A 111 -10.08 -3.34 7.94
N ASP A 112 -8.96 -2.64 8.10
CA ASP A 112 -8.90 -1.36 8.81
C ASP A 112 -9.32 -0.19 7.93
N LYS A 113 -8.76 -0.11 6.71
CA LYS A 113 -9.00 0.99 5.77
C LYS A 113 -9.10 0.49 4.35
N VAL A 114 -9.87 1.24 3.57
CA VAL A 114 -9.90 1.15 2.11
C VAL A 114 -9.46 2.49 1.55
N LEU A 115 -8.52 2.46 0.62
CA LEU A 115 -8.00 3.64 -0.07
C LEU A 115 -8.36 3.55 -1.55
N LEU A 116 -8.86 4.64 -2.11
CA LEU A 116 -9.02 4.80 -3.56
C LEU A 116 -8.08 5.91 -4.01
N ASP A 117 -7.17 5.59 -4.92
CA ASP A 117 -6.12 6.48 -5.41
C ASP A 117 -5.34 7.15 -4.26
N GLY A 118 -5.03 6.37 -3.23
CA GLY A 118 -4.31 6.81 -2.03
C GLY A 118 -5.15 7.61 -1.01
N GLN A 119 -6.42 7.90 -1.30
CA GLN A 119 -7.31 8.62 -0.39
C GLN A 119 -8.10 7.64 0.48
N VAL A 120 -8.06 7.82 1.80
CA VAL A 120 -8.85 7.02 2.75
C VAL A 120 -10.34 7.23 2.50
N GLN A 121 -11.07 6.12 2.39
CA GLN A 121 -12.51 6.12 2.18
C GLN A 121 -13.26 5.91 3.50
N SER A 122 -14.47 6.45 3.58
CA SER A 122 -15.44 6.01 4.59
C SER A 122 -15.86 4.56 4.31
N VAL A 123 -16.49 3.88 5.26
CA VAL A 123 -17.00 2.51 5.08
C VAL A 123 -17.88 2.39 3.84
N VAL A 124 -18.83 3.32 3.69
CA VAL A 124 -19.73 3.35 2.52
C VAL A 124 -18.96 3.65 1.24
N GLY A 125 -18.03 4.61 1.28
CA GLY A 125 -17.20 4.95 0.11
C GLY A 125 -16.32 3.78 -0.35
N GLY A 126 -15.73 3.05 0.60
CA GLY A 126 -14.96 1.84 0.33
C GLY A 126 -15.80 0.74 -0.30
N ALA A 127 -17.00 0.49 0.23
CA ALA A 127 -17.94 -0.47 -0.36
C ALA A 127 -18.33 -0.11 -1.80
N VAL A 128 -18.61 1.17 -2.07
CA VAL A 128 -18.92 1.66 -3.41
C VAL A 128 -17.71 1.51 -4.34
N ALA A 129 -16.51 1.83 -3.88
CA ALA A 129 -15.28 1.68 -4.66
C ALA A 129 -15.01 0.20 -5.02
N MET A 130 -15.19 -0.70 -4.06
CA MET A 130 -15.09 -2.15 -4.29
C MET A 130 -16.13 -2.63 -5.30
N LEU A 131 -17.38 -2.19 -5.18
CA LEU A 131 -18.42 -2.53 -6.14
C LEU A 131 -18.08 -2.04 -7.55
N ALA A 132 -17.61 -0.80 -7.69
CA ALA A 132 -17.18 -0.25 -8.98
C ALA A 132 -16.04 -1.08 -9.59
N MET A 133 -15.07 -1.53 -8.76
CA MET A 133 -14.02 -2.43 -9.21
C MET A 133 -14.56 -3.79 -9.68
N LYS A 134 -15.61 -4.35 -9.07
CA LYS A 134 -16.14 -5.67 -9.46
C LYS A 134 -16.95 -5.67 -10.77
N LEU A 135 -17.56 -4.53 -11.14
CA LEU A 135 -18.54 -4.45 -12.24
C LEU A 135 -17.94 -4.32 -13.65
N GLU A 136 -16.62 -4.12 -13.79
CA GLU A 136 -15.88 -4.13 -15.07
C GLU A 136 -15.03 -5.40 -15.24
#